data_AF-A0A397V4S4-F1
#
_entry.id   AF-A0A397V4S4-F1
#
_cell.length_a   1.000
_cell.length_b   1.000
_cell.length_c   1.000
_cell.angle_alpha   90.00
_cell.angle_beta   90.00
_cell.angle_gamma   90.00
#
_symmetry.space_group_name_H-M   'P 1'
#
loop_
_entity.id
_entity.type
_entity.pdbx_description
1 polymer ?
#
loop_
_entity_poly.entity_id
_entity_poly.type
_entity_poly.pdbx_seq_one_letter_code
_entity_poly.pdbx_strand_id
1 'polypeptide(L)'
;MPGKDIAIKVNPYRQILGSNLWNDISLKFMKFHLGLTADRQNMTLQKIPYKFNLLLRDGFTCEIFHKLCDNIPGTVAIIKVNGTNEILGGYNPLVWTSNKSLKLSITTDSFIFH
;
A
#
# COMPACT_ATOMS: atom_id res chain seq x y z
N MET A 1 17.95 -0.31 7.55
CA MET A 1 17.23 -1.30 8.37
C MET A 1 17.12 -2.59 7.57
N PRO A 2 17.45 -3.77 8.12
CA PRO A 2 17.20 -5.04 7.44
C PRO A 2 15.69 -5.21 7.20
N GLY A 3 15.29 -5.64 5.99
CA GLY A 3 13.86 -5.74 5.62
C GLY A 3 13.00 -6.61 6.57
N LYS A 4 13.63 -7.52 7.33
CA LYS A 4 12.97 -8.37 8.32
C LYS A 4 12.27 -7.59 9.43
N ASP A 5 12.79 -6.42 9.80
CA ASP A 5 12.27 -5.64 10.94
C ASP A 5 11.03 -4.81 10.56
N ILE A 6 10.82 -4.57 9.26
CA ILE A 6 9.66 -3.84 8.73
C ILE A 6 8.42 -4.74 8.75
N ALA A 7 8.56 -6.01 8.34
CA ALA A 7 7.44 -6.96 8.29
C ALA A 7 6.83 -7.27 9.67
N ILE A 8 7.60 -7.11 10.75
CA ILE A 8 7.15 -7.38 12.12
C ILE A 8 6.31 -6.22 12.67
N LYS A 9 6.61 -4.98 12.30
CA LYS A 9 5.94 -3.79 12.83
C LYS A 9 4.56 -3.53 12.22
N VAL A 10 4.39 -3.84 10.94
CA VAL A 10 3.14 -3.59 10.17
C VAL A 10 2.08 -4.71 10.38
N ASN A 11 2.37 -5.68 11.26
CA ASN A 11 1.59 -6.92 11.44
C ASN A 11 0.28 -6.85 12.28
N PRO A 12 -0.27 -5.72 12.81
CA PRO A 12 -1.56 -5.77 13.49
C PRO A 12 -2.80 -5.88 12.57
N TYR A 13 -2.69 -5.62 11.26
CA TYR A 13 -3.85 -5.41 10.37
C TYR A 13 -4.27 -6.61 9.50
N ARG A 14 -3.86 -7.83 9.88
CA ARG A 14 -4.23 -9.09 9.20
C ARG A 14 -5.73 -9.40 9.14
N GLN A 15 -6.58 -8.63 9.83
CA GLN A 15 -8.02 -8.88 9.92
C GLN A 15 -8.86 -8.13 8.87
N ILE A 16 -8.32 -7.09 8.22
CA ILE A 16 -9.11 -6.23 7.29
C ILE A 16 -8.73 -6.47 5.84
N LEU A 17 -7.46 -6.77 5.58
CA LEU A 17 -7.03 -7.36 4.33
C LEU A 17 -7.22 -8.86 4.41
N GLY A 18 -7.83 -9.48 3.39
CA GLY A 18 -7.70 -10.92 3.21
C GLY A 18 -6.22 -11.27 3.37
N SER A 19 -5.90 -12.22 4.24
CA SER A 19 -4.53 -12.54 4.68
C SER A 19 -3.52 -12.62 3.53
N ASN A 20 -3.99 -12.96 2.34
CA ASN A 20 -3.26 -13.03 1.09
C ASN A 20 -2.83 -11.63 0.58
N LEU A 21 -3.69 -10.61 0.57
CA LEU A 21 -3.38 -9.28 0.05
C LEU A 21 -2.26 -8.58 0.86
N TRP A 22 -2.23 -8.75 2.18
CA TRP A 22 -1.13 -8.23 3.00
C TRP A 22 0.18 -8.96 2.71
N ASN A 23 0.15 -10.29 2.60
CA ASN A 23 1.33 -11.05 2.21
C ASN A 23 1.84 -10.60 0.83
N ASP A 24 0.93 -10.32 -0.10
CA ASP A 24 1.22 -9.92 -1.47
C ASP A 24 1.87 -8.53 -1.56
N ILE A 25 1.33 -7.55 -0.84
CA ILE A 25 1.90 -6.20 -0.74
C ILE A 25 3.28 -6.27 -0.08
N SER A 26 3.39 -6.99 1.04
CA SER A 26 4.65 -7.13 1.78
C SER A 26 5.72 -7.82 0.94
N LEU A 27 5.37 -8.89 0.22
CA LEU A 27 6.28 -9.59 -0.69
C LEU A 27 6.74 -8.70 -1.83
N LYS A 28 5.84 -7.93 -2.45
CA LYS A 28 6.20 -7.03 -3.55
C LYS A 28 7.12 -5.91 -3.08
N PHE A 29 6.84 -5.32 -1.91
CA PHE A 29 7.68 -4.30 -1.30
C PHE A 29 9.05 -4.84 -0.88
N MET A 30 9.08 -6.01 -0.22
CA MET A 30 10.32 -6.66 0.23
C MET A 30 11.18 -7.11 -0.96
N LYS A 31 10.58 -7.64 -2.03
CA LYS A 31 11.29 -7.99 -3.26
C LYS A 31 11.94 -6.77 -3.91
N PHE A 32 11.22 -5.64 -3.95
CA PHE A 32 11.75 -4.39 -4.49
C PHE A 32 12.91 -3.85 -3.65
N HIS A 33 12.83 -3.97 -2.31
CA HIS A 33 13.84 -3.41 -1.41
C HIS A 33 15.10 -4.28 -1.23
N LEU A 34 14.95 -5.61 -1.29
CA LEU A 34 16.06 -6.54 -1.02
C LEU A 34 16.82 -6.99 -2.28
N GLY A 35 16.38 -6.58 -3.48
CA GLY A 35 17.06 -6.97 -4.74
C GLY A 35 17.09 -8.48 -4.99
N LEU A 36 16.24 -9.26 -4.31
CA LEU A 36 16.25 -10.71 -4.38
C LEU A 36 15.73 -11.17 -5.76
N THR A 37 16.65 -11.54 -6.64
CA THR A 37 16.35 -12.42 -7.77
C THR A 37 15.95 -13.77 -7.20
N ALA A 38 14.83 -14.29 -7.67
CA ALA A 38 14.21 -15.49 -7.14
C ALA A 38 15.20 -16.66 -7.15
N ASP A 39 15.77 -16.98 -6.00
CA ASP A 39 16.29 -18.32 -5.76
C ASP A 39 16.16 -18.69 -4.28
N ARG A 40 15.49 -19.84 -4.09
CA ARG A 40 15.38 -20.63 -2.87
C ARG A 40 14.67 -20.04 -1.65
N GLN A 41 13.37 -19.85 -1.75
CA GLN A 41 12.42 -20.49 -0.82
C GLN A 41 11.14 -20.81 -1.60
N ASN A 42 10.66 -22.06 -1.53
CA ASN A 42 9.34 -22.47 -2.00
C ASN A 42 8.25 -21.81 -1.14
N MET A 43 8.17 -20.47 -1.14
CA MET A 43 6.93 -19.81 -0.81
C MET A 43 6.01 -20.11 -1.99
N THR A 44 5.00 -20.95 -1.76
CA THR A 44 3.83 -21.01 -2.64
C THR A 44 3.31 -19.59 -2.77
N LEU A 45 3.75 -18.89 -3.81
CA LEU A 45 3.15 -17.65 -4.28
C LEU A 45 1.75 -18.06 -4.69
N GLN A 46 0.82 -18.06 -3.72
CA GLN A 46 -0.59 -17.98 -4.05
C GLN A 46 -0.69 -16.84 -5.05
N LYS A 47 -1.26 -17.16 -6.21
CA LYS A 47 -1.26 -16.28 -7.37
C LYS A 47 -2.00 -15.01 -6.95
N ILE A 48 -1.23 -13.96 -6.63
CA ILE A 48 -1.74 -12.64 -6.24
C ILE A 48 -2.81 -12.27 -7.25
N PRO A 49 -4.10 -12.22 -6.89
CA PRO A 49 -5.16 -11.98 -7.86
C PRO A 49 -5.19 -10.52 -8.31
N TYR A 50 -4.30 -9.68 -7.76
CA TYR A 50 -4.23 -8.25 -7.96
C TYR A 50 -2.99 -7.85 -8.77
N LYS A 51 -3.19 -6.94 -9.71
CA LYS A 51 -2.10 -6.24 -10.41
C LYS A 51 -1.97 -4.83 -9.85
N PHE A 52 -0.92 -4.58 -9.07
CA PHE A 52 -0.62 -3.22 -8.61
C PHE A 52 0.08 -2.41 -9.70
N ASN A 53 -0.53 -1.27 -10.06
CA ASN A 53 0.07 -0.23 -10.89
C ASN A 53 0.53 0.92 -9.97
N LEU A 54 1.76 1.38 -10.15
CA LEU A 54 2.28 2.54 -9.44
C LEU A 54 1.70 3.81 -10.06
N LEU A 55 1.01 4.62 -9.26
CA LEU A 55 0.41 5.89 -9.70
C LEU A 55 1.33 7.08 -9.44
N LEU A 56 1.90 7.14 -8.23
CA LEU A 56 2.74 8.23 -7.76
C LEU A 56 3.92 7.66 -6.96
N ARG A 57 5.12 8.15 -7.26
CA ARG A 57 6.35 7.89 -6.51
C ARG A 57 7.11 9.21 -6.44
N ASP A 58 7.31 9.70 -5.22
CA ASP A 58 7.99 10.95 -4.90
C ASP A 58 7.29 12.22 -5.47
N GLY A 59 7.22 13.29 -4.67
CA GLY A 59 6.46 14.50 -5.00
C GLY A 59 5.02 14.48 -4.49
N PHE A 60 4.82 14.93 -3.25
CA PHE A 60 3.52 14.96 -2.59
C PHE A 60 2.95 16.39 -2.59
N THR A 61 2.60 16.92 -3.76
CA THR A 61 1.72 18.09 -3.82
C THR A 61 0.29 17.61 -4.07
N CYS A 62 -0.69 18.30 -3.47
CA CYS A 62 -2.11 17.96 -3.69
C CYS A 62 -2.47 17.99 -5.18
N GLU A 63 -1.90 18.92 -5.94
CA GLU A 63 -2.12 19.03 -7.39
C GLU A 63 -1.64 17.79 -8.14
N ILE A 64 -0.41 17.32 -7.88
CA ILE A 64 0.14 16.12 -8.51
C ILE A 64 -0.68 14.89 -8.10
N PHE A 65 -1.06 14.79 -6.82
CA PHE A 65 -1.88 13.69 -6.33
C PHE A 65 -3.22 13.62 -7.06
N HIS A 66 -3.98 14.71 -7.11
CA HIS A 66 -5.29 14.72 -7.77
C HIS A 66 -5.16 14.52 -9.29
N LYS A 67 -4.09 14.99 -9.93
CA LYS A 67 -3.81 14.72 -11.34
C LYS A 67 -3.59 13.23 -11.65
N LEU A 68 -3.00 12.48 -10.71
CA LEU A 68 -2.60 11.09 -10.94
C LEU A 68 -3.53 10.05 -10.31
N CYS A 69 -4.26 10.42 -9.26
CA CYS A 69 -5.01 9.48 -8.41
C CYS A 69 -6.53 9.67 -8.44
N ASP A 70 -7.05 10.81 -8.92
CA ASP A 70 -8.50 11.03 -8.97
C ASP A 70 -9.20 10.01 -9.87
N ASN A 71 -10.41 9.62 -9.48
CA ASN A 71 -11.25 8.64 -10.19
C ASN A 71 -10.65 7.22 -10.26
N ILE A 72 -9.58 6.93 -9.51
CA ILE A 72 -9.00 5.59 -9.40
C ILE A 72 -9.46 4.96 -8.07
N PRO A 73 -10.24 3.86 -8.11
CA PRO A 73 -10.64 3.14 -6.91
C PRO A 73 -9.57 2.14 -6.45
N GLY A 74 -9.73 1.58 -5.26
CA GLY A 74 -8.87 0.50 -4.77
C GLY A 74 -7.40 0.91 -4.61
N THR A 75 -7.17 2.11 -4.11
CA THR A 75 -5.82 2.67 -3.95
C THR A 75 -5.20 2.26 -2.63
N VAL A 76 -3.90 1.99 -2.62
CA VAL A 76 -3.10 1.78 -1.41
C VAL A 76 -2.07 2.89 -1.32
N ALA A 77 -2.08 3.63 -0.22
CA ALA A 77 -1.09 4.65 0.09
C ALA A 77 -0.06 4.09 1.06
N ILE A 78 1.23 4.33 0.78
CA ILE A 78 2.37 3.88 1.60
C ILE A 78 3.31 5.07 1.76
N ILE A 79 3.54 5.44 3.01
CA ILE A 79 4.28 6.63 3.42
C ILE A 79 5.40 6.19 4.36
N LYS A 80 6.62 6.61 4.08
CA LYS A 80 7.75 6.43 4.99
C LYS A 80 7.98 7.71 5.77
N VAL A 81 8.02 7.61 7.10
CA VAL A 81 8.29 8.76 7.96
C VAL A 81 9.78 9.11 7.88
N ASN A 82 10.09 10.38 7.61
CA ASN A 82 11.48 10.81 7.44
C ASN A 82 12.26 10.73 8.77
N GLY A 83 13.53 10.32 8.69
CA GLY A 83 14.38 10.15 9.87
C GLY A 83 14.02 8.94 10.75
N THR A 84 13.00 8.16 10.38
CA THR A 84 12.63 6.93 11.10
C THR A 84 12.55 5.73 10.15
N ASN A 85 12.27 4.57 10.72
CA ASN A 85 11.96 3.36 9.95
C ASN A 85 10.46 3.02 9.98
N GLU A 86 9.62 3.98 10.32
CA GLU A 86 8.18 3.82 10.39
C GLU A 86 7.56 3.91 8.99
N ILE A 87 6.56 3.05 8.74
CA ILE A 87 5.77 3.04 7.52
C ILE A 87 4.31 3.21 7.91
N LEU A 88 3.70 4.28 7.41
CA LEU A 88 2.28 4.56 7.56
C LEU A 88 1.59 4.30 6.24
N GLY A 89 0.29 4.06 6.27
CA GLY A 89 -0.46 3.92 5.04
C GLY A 89 -1.91 3.55 5.26
N GLY A 90 -2.55 3.16 4.17
CA GLY A 90 -3.92 2.71 4.21
C GLY A 90 -4.43 2.31 2.84
N TYR A 91 -5.63 1.75 2.83
CA TYR A 91 -6.38 1.40 1.64
C TYR A 91 -7.65 2.23 1.57
N ASN A 92 -7.93 2.75 0.39
CA ASN A 92 -9.18 3.39 0.06
C ASN A 92 -9.83 2.64 -1.12
N PRO A 93 -10.95 1.93 -0.91
CA PRO A 93 -11.68 1.27 -1.99
C PRO A 93 -12.39 2.26 -2.91
N LEU A 94 -12.69 3.47 -2.41
CA LEU A 94 -13.40 4.50 -3.14
C LEU A 94 -12.44 5.33 -4.02
N VAL A 95 -13.03 6.14 -4.89
CA VAL A 95 -12.29 7.08 -5.74
C VAL A 95 -11.91 8.35 -4.98
N TRP A 96 -10.74 8.88 -5.29
CA TRP A 96 -10.37 10.25 -4.92
C TRP A 96 -11.06 11.26 -5.83
N THR A 97 -11.37 12.44 -5.29
CA THR A 97 -11.99 13.53 -6.05
C THR A 97 -11.50 14.88 -5.54
N SER A 98 -11.14 15.76 -6.47
CA SER A 98 -10.82 17.17 -6.24
C SER A 98 -12.05 18.09 -6.29
N ASN A 99 -13.26 17.54 -6.38
CA ASN A 99 -14.47 18.35 -6.46
C ASN A 99 -14.71 19.13 -5.16
N LYS A 100 -14.84 20.46 -5.29
CA LYS A 100 -14.99 21.42 -4.17
C LYS A 100 -16.31 21.28 -3.40
N SER A 101 -17.32 20.61 -3.97
CA SER A 101 -18.51 20.23 -3.21
C SER A 101 -18.13 19.07 -2.29
N LEU A 102 -17.87 19.37 -1.01
CA LEU A 102 -17.51 18.41 0.04
C LEU A 102 -18.46 17.21 0.04
N LYS A 103 -18.09 16.16 -0.69
CA LYS A 103 -18.88 14.93 -0.80
C LYS A 103 -18.22 13.91 0.11
N LEU A 104 -18.62 13.92 1.37
CA LEU A 104 -18.22 12.87 2.30
C LEU A 104 -18.72 11.53 1.74
N SER A 105 -17.80 10.58 1.59
CA SER A 105 -18.11 9.23 1.16
C SER A 105 -17.86 8.27 2.30
N ILE A 106 -18.80 7.36 2.54
CA ILE A 106 -18.76 6.40 3.64
C ILE A 106 -18.47 5.02 3.08
N THR A 107 -17.53 4.31 3.70
CA THR A 107 -17.23 2.90 3.40
C THR A 107 -16.72 2.22 4.66
N THR A 108 -17.02 0.94 4.81
CA THR A 108 -16.51 0.07 5.88
C THR A 108 -15.24 -0.68 5.48
N ASP A 109 -14.85 -0.61 4.20
CA ASP A 109 -13.78 -1.43 3.64
C ASP A 109 -12.43 -0.67 3.61
N SER A 110 -12.42 0.59 4.06
CA SER A 110 -11.20 1.39 4.25
C SER A 110 -10.47 0.98 5.54
N PHE A 111 -9.13 1.02 5.51
CA PHE A 111 -8.32 0.86 6.71
C PHE A 111 -7.01 1.64 6.63
N ILE A 112 -6.43 1.90 7.80
CA ILE A 112 -5.13 2.55 8.00
C ILE A 112 -4.20 1.53 8.66
N PHE A 113 -2.90 1.59 8.34
CA PHE A 113 -1.86 0.83 9.02
C PHE A 113 -0.65 1.70 9.37
N HIS A 114 0.09 1.26 10.39
CA HIS A 114 1.33 1.85 10.90
C HIS A 114 2.26 0.74 11.42
#